data_AF-A0A2K2VMJ7-F1
#
_entry.id   AF-A0A2K2VMJ7-F1
#
_cell.length_a   1.000
_cell.length_b   1.000
_cell.length_c   1.000
_cell.angle_alpha   90.00
_cell.angle_beta   90.00
_cell.angle_gamma   90.00
#
_symmetry.space_group_name_H-M   'P 1'
#
loop_
_entity.id
_entity.type
_entity.pdbx_description
1 polymer ?
#
loop_
_entity_poly.entity_id
_entity_poly.type
_entity_poly.pdbx_seq_one_letter_code
_entity_poly.pdbx_strand_id
1 'polypeptide(L)'
;MTDSVDVLQMLKLVYTLYTLSVISLIGWFAFGVVNPKGKPRIVKASTFYTYVGVLITVGVAIHIVTFNKIPWVEIDFKRDSLKPAQVVNITIEKHKFKLPSPKIELKCNEYILFDVVSKDLTYGFGIFRQNNSMVTQMQVLPGSRNDLMWKFGKNGVYHLRSTEYSGPKGAKMYIKDVFEVKGCDEDDKYSQKRGNL
;
A
#
# COMPACT_ATOMS: atom_id res chain seq x y z
N MET A 1 2.36 -8.95 -13.04
CA MET A 1 1.61 -8.31 -11.94
C MET A 1 2.23 -6.94 -11.67
N THR A 2 1.44 -5.87 -11.53
CA THR A 2 1.97 -4.53 -11.23
C THR A 2 2.56 -4.51 -9.81
N ASP A 3 3.77 -3.96 -9.67
CA ASP A 3 4.46 -3.88 -8.38
C ASP A 3 3.94 -2.71 -7.52
N SER A 4 3.94 -2.84 -6.19
CA SER A 4 3.61 -1.75 -5.26
C SER A 4 4.46 -0.49 -5.51
N VAL A 5 5.73 -0.65 -5.93
CA VAL A 5 6.61 0.48 -6.25
C VAL A 5 6.11 1.26 -7.47
N ASP A 6 5.65 0.56 -8.51
CA ASP A 6 5.14 1.18 -9.74
C ASP A 6 3.86 1.98 -9.45
N VAL A 7 2.96 1.39 -8.66
CA VAL A 7 1.71 2.06 -8.24
C VAL A 7 2.03 3.32 -7.44
N LEU A 8 2.95 3.25 -6.48
CA LEU A 8 3.33 4.41 -5.66
C LEU A 8 3.96 5.53 -6.48
N GLN A 9 4.81 5.21 -7.45
CA GLN A 9 5.42 6.21 -8.33
C GLN A 9 4.37 6.93 -9.19
N MET A 10 3.47 6.17 -9.80
CA MET A 10 2.35 6.72 -10.56
C MET A 10 1.48 7.64 -9.69
N LEU A 11 1.07 7.16 -8.50
CA LEU A 11 0.25 7.94 -7.58
C LEU A 11 0.96 9.23 -7.14
N LYS A 12 2.28 9.18 -6.85
CA LYS A 12 3.06 10.37 -6.49
C LYS A 12 2.99 11.44 -7.57
N LEU A 13 3.18 11.06 -8.84
CA LEU A 13 3.09 12.01 -9.96
C LEU A 13 1.69 12.62 -10.05
N VAL A 14 0.67 11.76 -10.03
CA VAL A 14 -0.74 12.15 -10.15
C VAL A 14 -1.16 13.10 -9.03
N TYR A 15 -0.89 12.76 -7.77
CA TYR A 15 -1.24 13.60 -6.63
C TYR A 15 -0.45 14.91 -6.59
N THR A 16 0.79 14.92 -7.09
CA THR A 16 1.56 16.16 -7.23
C THR A 16 0.87 17.12 -8.21
N LEU A 17 0.50 16.63 -9.40
CA LEU A 17 -0.22 17.41 -10.41
C LEU A 17 -1.58 17.88 -9.90
N TYR A 18 -2.30 17.02 -9.19
CA TYR A 18 -3.60 17.35 -8.60
C TYR A 18 -3.47 18.46 -7.54
N THR A 19 -2.45 18.36 -6.67
CA THR A 19 -2.16 19.37 -5.65
C THR A 19 -1.82 20.72 -6.27
N LEU A 20 -0.94 20.74 -7.28
CA LEU A 20 -0.60 21.97 -8.00
C LEU A 20 -1.84 22.58 -8.69
N SER A 21 -2.72 21.74 -9.21
CA SER A 21 -3.99 22.18 -9.80
C SER A 21 -4.87 22.86 -8.74
N VAL A 22 -5.12 22.22 -7.60
CA VAL A 22 -5.91 22.82 -6.50
C VAL A 22 -5.28 24.11 -5.98
N ILE A 23 -3.94 24.15 -5.82
CA ILE A 23 -3.23 25.39 -5.43
C ILE A 23 -3.44 26.49 -6.47
N SER A 24 -3.38 26.17 -7.76
CA SER A 24 -3.63 27.15 -8.83
C SER A 24 -5.06 27.71 -8.77
N LEU A 25 -6.04 26.86 -8.45
CA LEU A 25 -7.43 27.28 -8.25
C LEU A 25 -7.58 28.19 -7.04
N ILE A 26 -6.94 27.86 -5.91
CA ILE A 26 -6.96 28.71 -4.71
C ILE A 26 -6.28 30.05 -4.98
N GLY A 27 -5.09 30.04 -5.60
CA GLY A 27 -4.36 31.25 -5.95
C GLY A 27 -5.19 32.17 -6.85
N TRP A 28 -5.90 31.58 -7.81
CA TRP A 28 -6.83 32.30 -8.67
C TRP A 28 -7.96 33.00 -7.90
N PHE A 29 -8.62 32.29 -6.97
CA PHE A 29 -9.63 32.92 -6.11
C PHE A 29 -9.03 34.03 -5.25
N ALA A 30 -7.84 33.83 -4.68
CA ALA A 30 -7.15 34.83 -3.88
C ALA A 30 -6.86 36.11 -4.68
N PHE A 31 -6.36 36.00 -5.93
CA PHE A 31 -6.19 37.13 -6.84
C PHE A 31 -7.51 37.82 -7.17
N GLY A 32 -8.60 37.06 -7.26
CA GLY A 32 -9.95 37.60 -7.44
C GLY A 32 -10.39 38.52 -6.30
N VAL A 33 -10.14 38.10 -5.05
CA VAL A 33 -10.55 38.80 -3.82
C VAL A 33 -9.78 40.11 -3.60
N VAL A 34 -8.49 40.16 -3.94
CA VAL A 34 -7.65 41.35 -3.75
C VAL A 34 -7.81 42.41 -4.84
N ASN A 35 -8.71 42.21 -5.80
CA ASN A 35 -8.93 43.20 -6.84
C ASN A 35 -9.54 44.49 -6.29
N PRO A 36 -9.13 45.67 -6.81
CA PRO A 36 -9.78 46.93 -6.52
C PRO A 36 -11.28 46.89 -6.79
N LYS A 37 -12.07 47.53 -5.90
CA LYS A 37 -13.53 47.65 -6.06
C LYS A 37 -13.89 48.13 -7.47
N GLY A 38 -14.83 47.43 -8.11
CA GLY A 38 -15.32 47.78 -9.45
C GLY A 38 -14.57 47.14 -10.62
N LYS A 39 -13.48 46.40 -10.39
CA LYS A 39 -12.86 45.58 -11.45
C LYS A 39 -13.54 44.20 -11.52
N PRO A 40 -13.98 43.75 -12.71
CA PRO A 40 -14.73 42.50 -12.84
C PRO A 40 -13.90 41.29 -12.40
N ARG A 41 -14.61 40.20 -12.07
CA ARG A 41 -14.02 38.88 -11.86
C ARG A 41 -13.07 38.61 -13.02
N ILE A 42 -11.76 38.43 -12.74
CA ILE A 42 -10.72 38.27 -13.77
C ILE A 42 -11.10 37.16 -14.76
N VAL A 43 -11.93 36.20 -14.34
CA VAL A 43 -12.27 35.03 -15.12
C VAL A 43 -13.78 34.76 -15.16
N LYS A 44 -14.22 34.46 -16.38
CA LYS A 44 -15.54 33.95 -16.74
C LYS A 44 -15.93 32.70 -15.95
N ALA A 45 -17.20 32.63 -15.57
CA ALA A 45 -17.77 31.47 -14.90
C ALA A 45 -17.60 30.17 -15.71
N SER A 46 -17.68 30.26 -17.05
CA SER A 46 -17.46 29.12 -17.94
C SER A 46 -16.08 28.49 -17.72
N THR A 47 -15.02 29.29 -17.65
CA THR A 47 -13.67 28.78 -17.43
C THR A 47 -13.54 28.08 -16.08
N PHE A 48 -14.20 28.61 -15.04
CA PHE A 48 -14.24 27.96 -13.72
C PHE A 48 -14.95 26.61 -13.78
N TYR A 49 -16.15 26.53 -14.36
CA TYR A 49 -16.90 25.27 -14.45
C TYR A 49 -16.22 24.25 -15.37
N THR A 50 -15.61 24.69 -16.49
CA THR A 50 -14.76 23.82 -17.32
C THR A 50 -13.61 23.25 -16.50
N TYR A 51 -12.90 24.10 -15.73
CA TYR A 51 -11.78 23.67 -14.90
C TYR A 51 -12.20 22.64 -13.84
N VAL A 52 -13.29 22.90 -13.12
CA VAL A 52 -13.85 21.95 -12.14
C VAL A 52 -14.30 20.65 -12.82
N GLY A 53 -14.96 20.74 -13.97
CA GLY A 53 -15.39 19.57 -14.74
C GLY A 53 -14.21 18.70 -15.20
N VAL A 54 -13.11 19.33 -15.64
CA VAL A 54 -11.86 18.61 -15.97
C VAL A 54 -11.28 17.93 -14.73
N LEU A 55 -11.19 18.62 -13.59
CA LEU A 55 -10.68 18.02 -12.36
C LEU A 55 -11.52 16.82 -11.90
N ILE A 56 -12.85 16.92 -11.96
CA ILE A 56 -13.75 15.81 -11.65
C ILE A 56 -13.51 14.64 -12.60
N THR A 57 -13.48 14.92 -13.92
CA THR A 57 -13.29 13.88 -14.94
C THR A 57 -11.95 13.16 -14.75
N VAL A 58 -10.87 13.92 -14.57
CA VAL A 58 -9.53 13.37 -14.30
C VAL A 58 -9.52 12.59 -12.99
N GLY A 59 -10.12 13.14 -11.93
CA GLY A 59 -10.24 12.48 -10.63
C GLY A 59 -10.94 11.13 -10.73
N VAL A 60 -12.11 11.07 -11.36
CA VAL A 60 -12.87 9.82 -11.57
C VAL A 60 -12.07 8.84 -12.43
N ALA A 61 -11.47 9.29 -13.53
CA ALA A 61 -10.66 8.44 -14.39
C ALA A 61 -9.47 7.82 -13.65
N ILE A 62 -8.76 8.59 -12.82
CA ILE A 62 -7.68 8.08 -11.98
C ILE A 62 -8.18 6.97 -11.06
N HIS A 63 -9.31 7.17 -10.37
CA HIS A 63 -9.85 6.15 -9.45
C HIS A 63 -10.22 4.86 -10.19
N ILE A 64 -10.80 4.95 -11.38
CA ILE A 64 -11.12 3.77 -12.21
C ILE A 64 -9.84 3.04 -12.63
N VAL A 65 -8.80 3.78 -13.05
CA VAL A 65 -7.53 3.18 -13.48
C VAL A 65 -6.82 2.52 -12.30
N THR A 66 -6.72 3.21 -11.16
CA THR A 66 -6.01 2.69 -9.98
C THR A 66 -6.71 1.48 -9.39
N PHE A 67 -8.04 1.46 -9.37
CA PHE A 67 -8.84 0.30 -8.94
C PHE A 67 -8.40 -0.99 -9.67
N ASN A 68 -8.12 -0.90 -10.97
CA ASN A 68 -7.71 -2.06 -11.79
C ASN A 68 -6.20 -2.38 -11.73
N LYS A 69 -5.39 -1.59 -11.03
CA LYS A 69 -3.93 -1.78 -10.92
C LYS A 69 -3.47 -2.19 -9.52
N ILE A 70 -4.29 -1.90 -8.52
CA ILE A 70 -3.99 -2.18 -7.12
C ILE A 70 -4.09 -3.70 -6.87
N PRO A 71 -3.01 -4.38 -6.44
CA PRO A 71 -2.98 -5.85 -6.37
C PRO A 71 -4.03 -6.49 -5.44
N TRP A 72 -4.39 -5.82 -4.34
CA TRP A 72 -5.34 -6.38 -3.36
C TRP A 72 -6.80 -6.23 -3.77
N VAL A 73 -7.14 -5.29 -4.66
CA VAL A 73 -8.54 -5.02 -5.03
C VAL A 73 -9.20 -6.26 -5.65
N GLU A 74 -8.51 -6.95 -6.57
CA GLU A 74 -9.05 -8.18 -7.17
C GLU A 74 -9.21 -9.29 -6.12
N ILE A 75 -8.26 -9.39 -5.19
CA ILE A 75 -8.24 -10.40 -4.13
C ILE A 75 -9.42 -10.18 -3.17
N ASP A 76 -9.63 -8.94 -2.74
CA ASP A 76 -10.70 -8.56 -1.82
C ASP A 76 -12.07 -8.72 -2.46
N PHE A 77 -12.21 -8.31 -3.74
CA PHE A 77 -13.47 -8.45 -4.46
C PHE A 77 -13.86 -9.93 -4.69
N LYS A 78 -12.88 -10.81 -4.83
CA LYS A 78 -13.09 -12.26 -5.06
C LYS A 78 -12.89 -13.10 -3.79
N ARG A 79 -12.75 -12.47 -2.61
CA ARG A 79 -12.24 -13.10 -1.39
C ARG A 79 -12.94 -14.41 -1.03
N ASP A 80 -14.25 -14.45 -1.18
CA ASP A 80 -15.10 -15.60 -0.83
C ASP A 80 -14.87 -16.84 -1.72
N SER A 81 -14.41 -16.60 -2.95
CA SER A 81 -14.16 -17.66 -3.94
C SER A 81 -12.72 -18.18 -3.95
N LEU A 82 -11.78 -17.42 -3.38
CA LEU A 82 -10.36 -17.72 -3.40
C LEU A 82 -9.98 -18.64 -2.23
N LYS A 83 -9.34 -19.77 -2.53
CA LYS A 83 -8.78 -20.68 -1.53
C LYS A 83 -7.26 -20.46 -1.40
N PRO A 84 -6.73 -20.31 -0.18
CA PRO A 84 -5.29 -20.27 0.00
C PRO A 84 -4.68 -21.64 -0.27
N ALA A 85 -3.53 -21.65 -0.95
CA ALA A 85 -2.73 -22.85 -1.11
C ALA A 85 -1.75 -23.07 0.06
N GLN A 86 -1.55 -22.04 0.88
CA GLN A 86 -0.74 -22.06 2.08
C GLN A 86 -1.32 -21.08 3.11
N VAL A 87 -1.32 -21.49 4.37
CA VAL A 87 -1.70 -20.65 5.52
C VAL A 87 -0.50 -20.47 6.42
N VAL A 88 -0.20 -19.23 6.78
CA VAL A 88 0.90 -18.85 7.67
C VAL A 88 0.30 -18.28 8.94
N ASN A 89 0.35 -19.06 10.03
CA ASN A 89 -0.17 -18.67 11.33
C ASN A 89 0.87 -17.90 12.12
N ILE A 90 0.56 -16.67 12.53
CA ILE A 90 1.47 -15.82 13.31
C ILE A 90 0.72 -15.33 14.55
N THR A 91 1.38 -15.39 15.70
CA THR A 91 0.84 -14.76 16.92
C THR A 91 1.70 -13.59 17.32
N ILE A 92 1.09 -12.48 17.71
CA ILE A 92 1.76 -11.30 18.22
C ILE A 92 1.35 -11.10 19.67
N GLU A 93 2.35 -11.03 20.55
CA GLU A 93 2.15 -10.66 21.95
C GLU A 93 3.45 -10.11 22.54
N LYS A 94 3.35 -9.25 23.55
CA LYS A 94 4.50 -8.71 24.31
C LYS A 94 5.58 -8.14 23.38
N HIS A 95 5.14 -7.49 22.30
CA HIS A 95 5.99 -6.90 21.26
C HIS A 95 6.92 -7.90 20.55
N LYS A 96 6.46 -9.14 20.34
CA LYS A 96 7.20 -10.15 19.60
C LYS A 96 6.28 -10.87 18.61
N PHE A 97 6.78 -11.09 17.40
CA PHE A 97 6.17 -12.04 16.47
C PHE A 97 6.58 -13.46 16.87
N LYS A 98 5.59 -14.32 17.08
CA LYS A 98 5.74 -15.76 17.23
C LYS A 98 5.42 -16.39 15.88
N LEU A 99 6.46 -16.88 15.23
CA LEU A 99 6.41 -17.49 13.90
C LEU A 99 6.39 -19.02 14.02
N PRO A 100 5.82 -19.75 13.04
CA PRO A 100 5.82 -21.21 13.04
C PRO A 100 7.23 -21.78 12.80
N SER A 101 8.11 -21.00 12.16
CA SER A 101 9.50 -21.32 11.92
C SER A 101 10.34 -20.03 11.80
N PRO A 102 11.67 -20.10 11.98
CA PRO A 102 12.54 -18.92 11.81
C PRO A 102 12.54 -18.35 10.38
N LYS A 103 12.33 -19.22 9.39
CA LYS A 103 12.18 -18.88 7.97
C LYS A 103 10.98 -19.62 7.39
N ILE A 104 10.23 -18.94 6.55
CA ILE A 104 8.97 -19.41 5.98
C ILE A 104 9.11 -19.33 4.46
N GLU A 105 9.18 -20.49 3.82
CA GLU A 105 9.13 -20.56 2.36
C GLU A 105 7.69 -20.33 1.89
N LEU A 106 7.52 -19.48 0.89
CA LEU A 106 6.25 -19.09 0.33
C LEU A 106 6.18 -19.51 -1.14
N LYS A 107 5.05 -20.08 -1.52
CA LYS A 107 4.83 -20.50 -2.90
C LYS A 107 4.59 -19.29 -3.80
N CYS A 108 5.34 -19.21 -4.89
CA CYS A 108 5.09 -18.20 -5.91
C CYS A 108 3.78 -18.46 -6.66
N ASN A 109 3.15 -17.40 -7.15
CA ASN A 109 1.97 -17.40 -8.00
C ASN A 109 0.73 -18.09 -7.40
N GLU A 110 0.79 -18.43 -6.12
CA GLU A 110 -0.30 -19.00 -5.33
C GLU A 110 -0.79 -18.01 -4.27
N TYR A 111 -2.03 -18.21 -3.84
CA TYR A 111 -2.64 -17.41 -2.77
C TYR A 111 -2.15 -17.89 -1.42
N ILE A 112 -1.51 -17.00 -0.67
CA ILE A 112 -1.01 -17.21 0.68
C ILE A 112 -1.91 -16.44 1.64
N LEU A 113 -2.45 -17.14 2.65
CA LEU A 113 -3.18 -16.52 3.73
C LEU A 113 -2.27 -16.32 4.93
N PHE A 114 -2.04 -15.07 5.31
CA PHE A 114 -1.44 -14.75 6.60
C PHE A 114 -2.56 -14.62 7.63
N ASP A 115 -2.68 -15.58 8.53
CA ASP A 115 -3.61 -15.54 9.66
C ASP A 115 -2.84 -15.07 10.90
N VAL A 116 -3.16 -13.86 11.36
CA VAL A 116 -2.37 -13.18 12.39
C VAL A 116 -3.24 -12.83 13.59
N VAL A 117 -2.85 -13.35 14.75
CA VAL A 117 -3.59 -13.18 16.00
C VAL A 117 -2.80 -12.28 16.92
N SER A 118 -3.43 -11.22 17.43
CA SER A 118 -2.89 -10.49 18.58
C SER A 118 -3.50 -11.00 19.90
N LYS A 119 -2.69 -11.09 20.95
CA LYS A 119 -3.13 -11.51 22.30
C LYS A 119 -3.20 -10.40 23.34
N ASP A 120 -2.72 -9.19 23.02
CA ASP A 120 -2.69 -8.07 23.97
C ASP A 120 -3.03 -6.72 23.30
N LEU A 121 -2.16 -6.18 22.43
CA LEU A 121 -2.33 -4.85 21.86
C LEU A 121 -2.71 -4.90 20.37
N THR A 122 -3.13 -3.76 19.83
CA THR A 122 -3.15 -3.59 18.38
C THR A 122 -1.72 -3.51 17.86
N TYR A 123 -1.40 -4.33 16.86
CA TYR A 123 -0.11 -4.33 16.17
C TYR A 123 -0.28 -4.16 14.67
N GLY A 124 0.82 -3.94 13.96
CA GLY A 124 0.85 -3.99 12.52
C GLY A 124 1.55 -5.25 12.06
N PHE A 125 1.07 -5.80 10.95
CA PHE A 125 1.75 -6.83 10.19
C PHE A 125 2.14 -6.22 8.85
N GLY A 126 3.44 -6.06 8.59
CA GLY A 126 3.93 -5.53 7.32
C GLY A 126 5.05 -6.38 6.74
N ILE A 127 4.95 -6.66 5.44
CA ILE A 127 5.97 -7.36 4.66
C ILE A 127 6.77 -6.34 3.87
N PHE A 128 8.09 -6.39 4.01
CA PHE A 128 9.00 -5.41 3.43
C PHE A 128 10.09 -6.09 2.60
N ARG A 129 10.51 -5.40 1.54
CA ARG A 129 11.66 -5.80 0.71
C ARG A 129 12.99 -5.49 1.40
N GLN A 130 14.09 -5.94 0.82
CA GLN A 130 15.45 -5.71 1.33
C GLN A 130 15.84 -4.22 1.37
N ASN A 131 15.27 -3.40 0.48
CA ASN A 131 15.45 -1.95 0.49
C ASN A 131 14.48 -1.21 1.46
N ASN A 132 13.75 -1.92 2.31
CA ASN A 132 12.70 -1.40 3.21
C ASN A 132 11.48 -0.78 2.51
N SER A 133 11.28 -0.99 1.21
CA SER A 133 9.99 -0.68 0.59
C SER A 133 8.92 -1.68 1.03
N MET A 134 7.70 -1.19 1.24
CA MET A 134 6.58 -2.01 1.69
C MET A 134 5.97 -2.79 0.52
N VAL A 135 5.67 -4.07 0.75
CA VAL A 135 4.94 -4.93 -0.18
C VAL A 135 3.46 -4.86 0.15
N THR A 136 3.11 -5.18 1.40
CA THR A 136 1.74 -5.20 1.90
C THR A 136 1.73 -5.03 3.42
N GLN A 137 0.59 -4.62 3.98
CA GLN A 137 0.39 -4.50 5.41
C GLN A 137 -1.06 -4.72 5.82
N MET A 138 -1.26 -5.07 7.10
CA MET A 138 -2.56 -5.00 7.77
C MET A 138 -2.38 -4.61 9.24
N GLN A 139 -3.43 -4.02 9.82
CA GLN A 139 -3.55 -3.86 11.27
C GLN A 139 -4.06 -5.17 11.88
N VAL A 140 -3.54 -5.54 13.05
CA VAL A 140 -3.90 -6.77 13.77
C VAL A 140 -4.54 -6.38 15.09
N LEU A 141 -5.87 -6.49 15.17
CA LEU A 141 -6.65 -6.15 16.33
C LEU A 141 -6.86 -7.38 17.24
N PRO A 142 -6.66 -7.24 18.56
CA PRO A 142 -6.93 -8.33 19.50
C PRO A 142 -8.43 -8.67 19.52
N GLY A 143 -8.75 -9.96 19.66
CA GLY A 143 -10.14 -10.46 19.71
C GLY A 143 -10.90 -10.43 18.38
N SER A 144 -10.27 -9.98 17.30
CA SER A 144 -10.84 -9.99 15.94
C SER A 144 -10.08 -10.97 15.04
N ARG A 145 -10.74 -11.45 13.98
CA ARG A 145 -10.06 -12.18 12.90
C ARG A 145 -9.27 -11.17 12.07
N ASN A 146 -7.97 -11.36 11.95
CA ASN A 146 -7.11 -10.54 11.09
C ASN A 146 -6.42 -11.47 10.11
N ASP A 147 -6.88 -11.43 8.87
CA ASP A 147 -6.27 -12.20 7.80
C ASP A 147 -5.94 -11.33 6.60
N LEU A 148 -4.83 -11.65 5.95
CA LEU A 148 -4.36 -10.97 4.76
C LEU A 148 -4.06 -12.02 3.70
N MET A 149 -4.86 -12.01 2.63
CA MET A 149 -4.60 -12.83 1.46
C MET A 149 -3.66 -12.09 0.51
N TRP A 150 -2.58 -12.74 0.10
CA TRP A 150 -1.61 -12.14 -0.81
C TRP A 150 -1.05 -13.16 -1.79
N LYS A 151 -0.72 -12.70 -3.00
CA LYS A 151 -0.09 -13.52 -4.05
C LYS A 151 1.21 -12.87 -4.48
N PHE A 152 2.31 -13.58 -4.26
CA PHE A 152 3.62 -13.13 -4.73
C PHE A 152 3.82 -13.53 -6.19
N GLY A 153 4.27 -12.59 -7.03
CA GLY A 153 4.54 -12.83 -8.45
C GLY A 153 6.02 -12.85 -8.83
N LYS A 154 6.93 -12.70 -7.86
CA LYS A 154 8.38 -12.62 -8.08
C LYS A 154 9.14 -13.28 -6.92
N ASN A 155 10.27 -13.92 -7.22
CA ASN A 155 11.12 -14.55 -6.20
C ASN A 155 11.75 -13.46 -5.34
N GLY A 156 11.99 -13.77 -4.07
CA GLY A 156 12.67 -12.81 -3.21
C GLY A 156 12.61 -13.16 -1.75
N VAL A 157 13.40 -12.43 -0.97
CA VAL A 157 13.50 -12.56 0.48
C VAL A 157 12.96 -11.28 1.12
N TYR A 158 12.01 -11.44 2.03
CA TYR A 158 11.27 -10.36 2.64
C TYR A 158 11.41 -10.34 4.16
N HIS A 159 11.36 -9.13 4.71
CA HIS A 159 11.38 -8.86 6.13
C HIS A 159 9.96 -8.72 6.69
N LEU A 160 9.80 -8.97 7.99
CA LEU A 160 8.57 -8.74 8.74
C LEU A 160 8.79 -7.56 9.70
N ARG A 161 7.91 -6.56 9.67
CA ARG A 161 7.99 -5.37 10.54
C ARG A 161 6.61 -4.97 11.06
N SER A 162 6.54 -4.47 12.29
CA SER A 162 5.32 -3.81 12.77
C SER A 162 5.09 -2.48 12.06
N THR A 163 3.85 -2.26 11.62
CA THR A 163 3.40 -1.04 10.93
C THR A 163 2.40 -0.20 11.74
N GLU A 164 1.99 -0.68 12.92
CA GLU A 164 1.09 0.03 13.83
C GLU A 164 1.82 0.45 15.09
N TYR A 165 1.43 1.59 15.65
CA TYR A 165 1.98 2.05 16.92
C TYR A 165 1.42 1.22 18.08
N SER A 166 2.31 0.51 18.77
CA SER A 166 1.97 -0.31 19.94
C SER A 166 2.84 0.06 21.17
N GLY A 167 3.31 1.30 21.24
CA GLY A 167 4.27 1.77 22.26
C GLY A 167 5.76 1.66 21.87
N PRO A 168 6.69 2.12 22.73
CA PRO A 168 8.12 2.25 22.36
C PRO A 168 8.81 0.94 21.94
N LYS A 169 8.38 -0.20 22.50
CA LYS A 169 8.89 -1.53 22.12
C LYS A 169 8.39 -1.95 20.73
N GLY A 170 7.21 -1.47 20.32
CA GLY A 170 6.61 -1.75 19.00
C GLY A 170 7.48 -1.29 17.85
N ALA A 171 8.12 -0.13 17.99
CA ALA A 171 9.03 0.41 16.97
C ALA A 171 10.24 -0.50 16.68
N LYS A 172 10.58 -1.41 17.61
CA LYS A 172 11.71 -2.36 17.49
C LYS A 172 11.27 -3.73 16.96
N MET A 173 9.99 -3.92 16.67
CA MET A 173 9.47 -5.20 16.16
C MET A 173 9.82 -5.35 14.69
N TYR A 174 10.95 -6.01 14.44
CA TYR A 174 11.49 -6.21 13.12
C TYR A 174 12.26 -7.54 13.04
N ILE A 175 11.92 -8.38 12.08
CA ILE A 175 12.60 -9.65 11.81
C ILE A 175 13.03 -9.66 10.34
N LYS A 176 14.34 -9.80 10.12
CA LYS A 176 14.93 -9.86 8.78
C LYS A 176 14.74 -11.24 8.18
N ASP A 177 14.69 -11.27 6.85
CA ASP A 177 14.70 -12.48 6.01
C ASP A 177 13.77 -13.60 6.47
N VAL A 178 12.53 -13.26 6.85
CA VAL A 178 11.55 -14.22 7.37
C VAL A 178 10.91 -15.00 6.25
N PHE A 179 10.50 -14.32 5.18
CA PHE A 179 9.75 -14.93 4.10
C PHE A 179 10.65 -15.08 2.87
N GLU A 180 10.65 -16.26 2.28
CA GLU A 180 11.42 -16.56 1.07
C GLU A 180 10.47 -17.11 0.00
N VAL A 181 10.26 -16.35 -1.05
CA VAL A 181 9.41 -16.75 -2.19
C VAL A 181 10.29 -17.42 -3.23
N LYS A 182 9.91 -18.63 -3.63
CA LYS A 182 10.58 -19.43 -4.68
C LYS A 182 9.58 -19.91 -5.72
N GLY A 183 10.08 -20.18 -6.93
CA GLY A 183 9.32 -20.79 -8.03
C GLY A 183 8.62 -19.79 -8.95
N CYS A 184 9.04 -18.52 -8.96
CA CYS A 184 8.63 -17.55 -9.96
C CYS A 184 9.58 -17.54 -11.16
N ASP A 185 9.09 -17.05 -12.29
CA ASP A 185 9.90 -16.84 -13.51
C ASP A 185 10.85 -15.64 -13.40
N GLU A 186 10.51 -14.68 -12.53
CA GLU A 186 11.26 -13.43 -12.34
C GLU A 186 11.64 -13.20 -10.88
N ASP A 187 12.76 -12.53 -10.69
CA ASP A 187 13.24 -12.08 -9.38
C ASP A 187 12.77 -10.66 -9.06
N ASP A 188 12.34 -10.44 -7.82
CA ASP A 188 12.08 -9.11 -7.31
C ASP A 188 13.42 -8.41 -7.07
N LYS A 189 13.74 -7.46 -7.96
CA LYS A 189 14.95 -6.64 -7.94
C LYS A 189 15.28 -6.05 -6.56
N TYR A 190 14.26 -5.71 -5.77
CA TYR A 190 14.44 -5.06 -4.47
C TYR A 190 14.41 -6.03 -3.29
N SER A 191 14.12 -7.30 -3.53
CA SER A 191 14.00 -8.34 -2.51
C SER A 191 15.10 -9.40 -2.60
N GLN A 192 16.09 -9.21 -3.48
CA GLN A 192 17.28 -10.06 -3.50
C GLN A 192 18.22 -9.66 -2.35
N LYS A 193 18.77 -10.67 -1.67
CA LYS A 193 19.84 -10.42 -0.69
C LYS A 193 20.99 -9.75 -1.42
N ARG A 194 21.47 -8.60 -0.91
CA ARG A 194 22.68 -7.97 -1.42
C ARG A 194 23.85 -8.95 -1.19
N GLY A 195 24.17 -9.71 -2.23
CA GLY A 195 25.09 -10.83 -2.18
C GLY A 195 24.73 -11.85 -3.26
N ASN A 196 24.86 -11.41 -4.53
CA ASN A 196 25.06 -12.15 -5.78
C ASN A 196 24.64 -11.23 -6.94
N LEU A 197 25.49 -10.23 -7.21
CA LEU A 197 25.75 -9.74 -8.57
C LEU A 197 27.05 -10.40 -9.01
#